data_AF-C1MHD5-F1
#
_entry.id   AF-C1MHD5-F1
#
_cell.length_a   1.000
_cell.length_b   1.000
_cell.length_c   1.000
_cell.angle_alpha   90.00
_cell.angle_beta   90.00
_cell.angle_gamma   90.00
#
_symmetry.space_group_name_H-M   'P 1'
#
loop_
_entity.id
_entity.type
_entity.pdbx_description
1 polymer ?
#
loop_
_entity_poly.entity_id
_entity_poly.type
_entity_poly.pdbx_seq_one_letter_code
_entity_poly.pdbx_strand_id
1 'polypeptide(L)'
;MTTRSVGVKVAATAGLLVLLASARRLSAPSMGLSARVHDDSGRRRSASASSNAHLDASSSSSAAYVASSSAAPGGGTRTSFSTRGTALSNRDVISLWRGAAPSAETFRETFLSSLRASPHDAFYWETPPLTRRALEREYEHVVTRAPSLVGASPEPETFAEHLASAEAEARGGVAVYRNLGGDATLVAPTPWSDPPSRSPGAHLAAFVRAAPAARAHALLVALGETLDARLGVGDGVGGVDDADDDDDDPVWVSTNGGGVAWTHVRLDAAPKYYVHAPYRERPR
;
A
#
# COMPACT_ATOMS: atom_id res chain seq x y z
N MET A 1 21.73 -24.84 -60.99
CA MET A 1 20.29 -25.18 -61.09
C MET A 1 19.71 -25.04 -59.70
N THR A 2 19.37 -23.85 -59.19
CA THR A 2 18.63 -22.71 -59.77
C THR A 2 17.11 -22.91 -59.76
N THR A 3 16.45 -22.44 -58.70
CA THR A 3 15.18 -21.69 -58.78
C THR A 3 14.93 -20.91 -57.48
N ARG A 4 14.33 -19.71 -57.60
CA ARG A 4 13.86 -18.83 -56.53
C ARG A 4 12.32 -18.77 -56.56
N SER A 5 11.70 -18.53 -55.41
CA SER A 5 10.41 -17.82 -55.25
C SER A 5 10.35 -17.35 -53.78
N VAL A 6 10.17 -16.10 -53.34
CA VAL A 6 9.49 -14.85 -53.80
C VAL A 6 8.01 -14.74 -53.40
N GLY A 7 7.70 -13.69 -52.61
CA GLY A 7 6.34 -13.28 -52.20
C GLY A 7 5.94 -13.80 -50.82
N VAL A 8 5.25 -13.04 -49.94
CA VAL A 8 4.57 -11.73 -50.09
C VAL A 8 4.71 -10.91 -48.79
N LYS A 9 4.78 -9.58 -48.91
CA LYS A 9 4.70 -8.62 -47.78
C LYS A 9 3.24 -8.33 -47.42
N VAL A 10 2.92 -8.20 -46.14
CA VAL A 10 1.71 -7.49 -45.68
C VAL A 10 2.14 -6.22 -44.97
N ALA A 11 1.62 -5.08 -45.44
CA ALA A 11 1.73 -3.80 -44.76
C ALA A 11 0.40 -3.50 -44.04
N ALA A 12 0.48 -2.91 -42.84
CA ALA A 12 -0.67 -2.38 -42.14
C ALA A 12 -0.52 -0.85 -41.98
N THR A 13 -1.64 -0.15 -42.10
CA THR A 13 -1.68 1.26 -42.52
C THR A 13 -1.86 2.22 -41.34
N ALA A 14 -1.34 3.44 -41.46
CA ALA A 14 -1.55 4.51 -40.48
C ALA A 14 -3.02 4.96 -40.40
N GLY A 15 -3.48 5.32 -39.20
CA GLY A 15 -4.84 5.80 -38.89
C GLY A 15 -4.83 7.07 -38.04
N LEU A 16 -5.17 8.17 -38.68
CA LEU A 16 -5.16 9.59 -38.29
C LEU A 16 -5.70 10.00 -36.90
N LEU A 17 -5.11 11.07 -36.34
CA LEU A 17 -5.60 11.92 -35.24
C LEU A 17 -7.05 12.43 -35.41
N VAL A 18 -7.78 12.59 -34.30
CA VAL A 18 -8.75 13.69 -34.12
C VAL A 18 -8.63 14.26 -32.70
N LEU A 19 -8.21 15.53 -32.58
CA LEU A 19 -8.45 16.35 -31.38
C LEU A 19 -9.83 17.01 -31.49
N LEU A 20 -10.56 17.08 -30.37
CA LEU A 20 -11.65 18.04 -30.18
C LEU A 20 -11.66 18.51 -28.72
N ALA A 21 -11.88 19.82 -28.53
CA ALA A 21 -11.68 20.50 -27.25
C ALA A 21 -12.90 21.36 -26.86
N SER A 22 -12.91 21.79 -25.60
CA SER A 22 -13.87 22.75 -24.99
C SER A 22 -15.27 22.17 -24.66
N ALA A 23 -16.00 22.69 -23.67
CA ALA A 23 -15.85 23.98 -22.99
C ALA A 23 -16.19 23.95 -21.48
N ARG A 24 -15.64 24.93 -20.74
CA ARG A 24 -16.09 25.33 -19.40
C ARG A 24 -17.47 26.00 -19.45
N ARG A 25 -18.26 25.89 -18.38
CA ARG A 25 -19.21 26.94 -17.97
C ARG A 25 -19.07 27.24 -16.48
N LEU A 26 -19.20 28.51 -16.13
CA LEU A 26 -19.13 29.07 -14.77
C LEU A 26 -20.53 29.44 -14.26
N SER A 27 -20.59 29.70 -12.95
CA SER A 27 -21.76 29.91 -12.09
C SER A 27 -22.71 31.06 -12.48
N ALA A 28 -23.94 30.99 -11.95
CA ALA A 28 -24.69 32.15 -11.44
C ALA A 28 -25.66 31.71 -10.30
N PRO A 29 -26.05 32.60 -9.37
CA PRO A 29 -26.62 32.21 -8.06
C PRO A 29 -28.14 32.44 -7.92
N SER A 30 -28.71 31.93 -6.82
CA SER A 30 -30.05 32.29 -6.33
C SER A 30 -29.95 33.19 -5.09
N MET A 31 -30.78 34.23 -5.00
CA MET A 31 -30.79 35.21 -3.90
C MET A 31 -32.19 35.78 -3.66
N GLY A 32 -32.56 35.99 -2.38
CA GLY A 32 -33.78 36.68 -1.93
C GLY A 32 -35.04 35.79 -1.82
N LEU A 33 -36.07 36.12 -1.01
CA LEU A 33 -36.27 37.19 -0.01
C LEU A 33 -37.41 36.67 0.93
N SER A 34 -37.26 36.57 2.26
CA SER A 34 -37.58 37.54 3.34
C SER A 34 -39.07 37.90 3.57
N ALA A 35 -39.42 38.13 4.86
CA ALA A 35 -40.70 38.70 5.41
C ALA A 35 -41.95 37.78 5.36
N ARG A 36 -43.02 37.85 6.19
CA ARG A 36 -43.47 38.58 7.45
C ARG A 36 -44.85 37.98 7.85
N VAL A 37 -45.48 38.11 9.04
CA VAL A 37 -45.11 38.39 10.46
C VAL A 37 -46.33 38.05 11.37
N HIS A 38 -46.13 37.76 12.68
CA HIS A 38 -47.13 37.65 13.78
C HIS A 38 -48.29 36.62 13.70
N ASP A 39 -48.49 35.86 14.78
CA ASP A 39 -49.58 36.12 15.75
C ASP A 39 -49.18 35.65 17.17
N ASP A 40 -49.88 36.12 18.20
CA ASP A 40 -49.61 35.93 19.64
C ASP A 40 -50.70 35.09 20.35
N SER A 41 -50.43 34.72 21.61
CA SER A 41 -51.35 34.21 22.63
C SER A 41 -51.76 32.72 22.57
N GLY A 42 -51.53 31.98 23.66
CA GLY A 42 -51.79 30.53 23.67
C GLY A 42 -51.50 29.76 24.97
N ARG A 43 -51.69 30.39 26.14
CA ARG A 43 -51.53 29.83 27.50
C ARG A 43 -52.03 28.37 27.67
N ARG A 44 -51.16 27.41 28.02
CA ARG A 44 -51.56 26.13 28.68
C ARG A 44 -50.45 25.54 29.57
N ARG A 45 -50.85 24.89 30.67
CA ARG A 45 -50.00 24.17 31.63
C ARG A 45 -50.26 22.66 31.54
N SER A 46 -49.20 21.87 31.47
CA SER A 46 -49.14 20.43 31.83
C SER A 46 -47.68 19.98 31.64
N ALA A 47 -46.88 19.70 32.66
CA ALA A 47 -46.92 18.48 33.49
C ALA A 47 -46.65 17.19 32.70
N SER A 48 -45.43 16.65 32.79
CA SER A 48 -45.14 15.22 33.11
C SER A 48 -43.70 14.81 32.74
N ALA A 49 -43.27 13.69 33.34
CA ALA A 49 -42.20 12.79 32.90
C ALA A 49 -40.77 13.33 32.80
N SER A 50 -40.03 13.19 33.91
CA SER A 50 -38.61 12.85 33.85
C SER A 50 -38.43 11.56 33.05
N SER A 51 -37.78 11.64 31.89
CA SER A 51 -37.26 10.47 31.17
C SER A 51 -35.74 10.49 31.23
N ASN A 52 -35.17 9.59 32.02
CA ASN A 52 -33.74 9.28 31.92
C ASN A 52 -33.51 8.63 30.56
N ALA A 53 -33.11 9.42 29.57
CA ALA A 53 -32.52 8.90 28.36
C ALA A 53 -31.21 8.23 28.74
N HIS A 54 -31.25 6.91 28.91
CA HIS A 54 -30.08 6.07 29.00
C HIS A 54 -29.38 6.14 27.63
N LEU A 55 -28.49 7.12 27.48
CA LEU A 55 -27.60 7.19 26.35
C LEU A 55 -26.63 6.03 26.50
N ASP A 56 -26.96 4.90 25.87
CA ASP A 56 -25.97 3.91 25.46
C ASP A 56 -25.07 4.58 24.42
N ALA A 57 -24.15 5.39 24.94
CA ALA A 57 -22.88 5.68 24.30
C ALA A 57 -22.13 4.35 24.22
N SER A 58 -22.51 3.56 23.21
CA SER A 58 -21.72 2.46 22.67
C SER A 58 -20.37 3.04 22.28
N SER A 59 -19.47 3.08 23.27
CA SER A 59 -18.10 3.52 23.14
C SER A 59 -17.46 2.59 22.13
N SER A 60 -17.44 3.04 20.87
CA SER A 60 -16.68 2.41 19.82
C SER A 60 -15.23 2.49 20.27
N SER A 61 -14.77 1.40 20.90
CA SER A 61 -13.38 1.16 21.21
C SER A 61 -12.66 1.13 19.87
N SER A 62 -12.22 2.31 19.42
CA SER A 62 -11.21 2.45 18.40
C SER A 62 -10.13 1.44 18.72
N ALA A 63 -9.85 0.55 17.77
CA ALA A 63 -8.86 -0.49 17.96
C ALA A 63 -7.50 0.22 18.07
N ALA A 64 -7.07 0.46 19.31
CA ALA A 64 -5.79 1.09 19.60
C ALA A 64 -4.69 0.08 19.25
N TYR A 65 -4.19 0.18 18.02
CA TYR A 65 -3.02 -0.55 17.57
C TYR A 65 -1.78 0.06 18.20
N VAL A 66 -0.91 -0.79 18.73
CA VAL A 66 0.34 -0.39 19.37
C VAL A 66 1.50 -1.00 18.59
N ALA A 67 2.41 -0.15 18.12
CA ALA A 67 3.70 -0.58 17.58
C ALA A 67 4.69 -0.77 18.74
N SER A 68 5.34 -1.92 18.79
CA SER A 68 6.37 -2.24 19.78
C SER A 68 7.69 -2.46 19.06
N SER A 69 8.73 -1.68 19.40
CA SER A 69 10.03 -1.74 18.74
C SER A 69 11.16 -2.15 19.69
N SER A 70 12.09 -2.97 19.19
CA SER A 70 13.26 -3.47 19.93
C SER A 70 14.49 -3.59 19.02
N ALA A 71 15.67 -3.86 19.59
CA ALA A 71 16.87 -4.12 18.81
C ALA A 71 16.77 -5.51 18.14
N ALA A 72 17.01 -5.58 16.83
CA ALA A 72 16.97 -6.83 16.08
C ALA A 72 18.31 -7.61 16.18
N PRO A 73 18.29 -8.96 16.28
CA PRO A 73 19.50 -9.78 16.21
C PRO A 73 20.25 -9.56 14.90
N GLY A 74 21.55 -9.24 14.94
CA GLY A 74 22.30 -8.88 13.72
C GLY A 74 22.11 -7.43 13.23
N GLY A 75 21.35 -6.60 13.98
CA GLY A 75 21.24 -5.16 13.76
C GLY A 75 19.94 -4.71 13.09
N GLY A 76 19.61 -3.43 13.32
CA GLY A 76 18.34 -2.82 12.93
C GLY A 76 17.33 -2.75 14.09
N THR A 77 16.19 -2.16 13.81
CA THR A 77 15.04 -2.09 14.72
C THR A 77 13.99 -3.09 14.28
N ARG A 78 13.67 -4.06 15.14
CA ARG A 78 12.53 -4.97 14.96
C ARG A 78 11.27 -4.28 15.47
N THR A 79 10.16 -4.42 14.74
CA THR A 79 8.86 -3.87 15.14
C THR A 79 7.78 -4.93 14.95
N SER A 80 6.96 -5.13 15.99
CA SER A 80 5.72 -5.91 15.96
C SER A 80 4.53 -5.02 16.34
N PHE A 81 3.31 -5.53 16.15
CA PHE A 81 2.08 -4.79 16.43
C PHE A 81 1.14 -5.62 17.31
N SER A 82 0.38 -4.94 18.17
CA SER A 82 -0.68 -5.55 18.98
C SER A 82 -1.95 -4.71 18.98
N THR A 83 -3.08 -5.33 19.32
CA THR A 83 -4.35 -4.66 19.57
C THR A 83 -5.00 -5.23 20.83
N ARG A 84 -5.44 -4.37 21.75
CA ARG A 84 -6.03 -4.77 23.05
C ARG A 84 -5.16 -5.76 23.87
N GLY A 85 -3.84 -5.73 23.69
CA GLY A 85 -2.87 -6.61 24.35
C GLY A 85 -2.53 -7.90 23.61
N THR A 86 -3.25 -8.25 22.52
CA THR A 86 -2.97 -9.42 21.68
C THR A 86 -2.06 -9.03 20.52
N ALA A 87 -0.98 -9.78 20.29
CA ALA A 87 -0.12 -9.61 19.12
C ALA A 87 -0.90 -9.87 17.82
N LEU A 88 -0.62 -9.11 16.77
CA LEU A 88 -1.19 -9.34 15.44
C LEU A 88 -0.40 -10.43 14.71
N SER A 89 -1.10 -11.32 14.03
CA SER A 89 -0.52 -12.31 13.12
C SER A 89 -0.14 -11.70 11.75
N ASN A 90 0.59 -12.43 10.93
CA ASN A 90 0.81 -12.06 9.53
C ASN A 90 -0.52 -11.95 8.76
N ARG A 91 -1.50 -12.83 9.02
CA ARG A 91 -2.87 -12.75 8.48
C ARG A 91 -3.56 -11.44 8.85
N ASP A 92 -3.51 -11.05 10.12
CA ASP A 92 -4.11 -9.81 10.61
C ASP A 92 -3.52 -8.60 9.91
N VAL A 93 -2.19 -8.51 9.83
CA VAL A 93 -1.49 -7.36 9.24
C VAL A 93 -1.76 -7.26 7.73
N ILE A 94 -1.74 -8.36 6.98
CA ILE A 94 -2.09 -8.36 5.56
C ILE A 94 -3.56 -7.94 5.36
N SER A 95 -4.46 -8.44 6.20
CA SER A 95 -5.89 -8.10 6.15
C SER A 95 -6.18 -6.64 6.52
N LEU A 96 -5.46 -6.08 7.49
CA LEU A 96 -5.56 -4.67 7.88
C LEU A 96 -4.85 -3.74 6.88
N TRP A 97 -3.84 -4.20 6.14
CA TRP A 97 -3.29 -3.46 5.02
C TRP A 97 -4.31 -3.30 3.88
N ARG A 98 -4.92 -4.39 3.40
CA ARG A 98 -5.91 -4.36 2.29
C ARG A 98 -7.31 -3.87 2.70
N GLY A 99 -7.67 -3.93 3.98
CA GLY A 99 -9.03 -3.68 4.45
C GLY A 99 -9.54 -2.24 4.26
N ALA A 100 -10.82 -2.10 3.87
CA ALA A 100 -11.49 -0.80 3.71
C ALA A 100 -12.17 -0.28 5.01
N ALA A 101 -12.17 -1.06 6.10
CA ALA A 101 -12.79 -0.65 7.36
C ALA A 101 -12.00 0.47 8.07
N PRO A 102 -12.64 1.34 8.87
CA PRO A 102 -11.94 2.40 9.62
C PRO A 102 -10.81 1.89 10.55
N SER A 103 -10.94 0.67 11.08
CA SER A 103 -9.88 0.01 11.85
C SER A 103 -8.65 -0.32 11.00
N ALA A 104 -8.84 -0.76 9.76
CA ALA A 104 -7.76 -1.03 8.82
C ALA A 104 -7.02 0.26 8.41
N GLU A 105 -7.74 1.36 8.20
CA GLU A 105 -7.13 2.68 7.98
C GLU A 105 -6.33 3.16 9.20
N THR A 106 -6.91 3.02 10.41
CA THR A 106 -6.24 3.33 11.68
C THR A 106 -4.95 2.53 11.84
N PHE A 107 -4.98 1.22 11.56
CA PHE A 107 -3.79 0.37 11.58
C PHE A 107 -2.74 0.82 10.56
N ARG A 108 -3.13 1.09 9.31
CA ARG A 108 -2.18 1.57 8.29
C ARG A 108 -1.49 2.87 8.72
N GLU A 109 -2.19 3.80 9.35
CA GLU A 109 -1.55 5.04 9.84
C GLU A 109 -0.63 4.77 11.04
N THR A 110 -1.00 3.89 11.99
CA THR A 110 -0.10 3.44 13.06
C THR A 110 1.18 2.80 12.48
N PHE A 111 1.03 1.96 11.46
CA PHE A 111 2.13 1.31 10.76
C PHE A 111 3.05 2.32 10.08
N LEU A 112 2.49 3.23 9.25
CA LEU A 112 3.25 4.28 8.57
C LEU A 112 3.93 5.22 9.56
N SER A 113 3.28 5.56 10.67
CA SER A 113 3.85 6.37 11.75
C SER A 113 5.10 5.71 12.36
N SER A 114 5.08 4.40 12.62
CA SER A 114 6.27 3.67 13.10
C SER A 114 7.45 3.74 12.12
N LEU A 115 7.18 3.69 10.80
CA LEU A 115 8.22 3.82 9.77
C LEU A 115 8.76 5.26 9.68
N ARG A 116 7.87 6.27 9.75
CA ARG A 116 8.26 7.69 9.77
C ARG A 116 9.15 8.03 10.96
N ALA A 117 8.85 7.46 12.13
CA ALA A 117 9.57 7.62 13.39
C ALA A 117 10.95 6.92 13.45
N SER A 118 11.30 6.11 12.45
CA SER A 118 12.65 5.53 12.34
C SER A 118 13.72 6.64 12.37
N PRO A 119 14.80 6.49 13.16
CA PRO A 119 15.87 7.49 13.29
C PRO A 119 16.87 7.45 12.12
N HIS A 120 16.62 6.64 11.09
CA HIS A 120 17.52 6.50 9.94
C HIS A 120 17.09 7.40 8.78
N ASP A 121 18.04 8.17 8.23
CA ASP A 121 17.80 9.06 7.08
C ASP A 121 17.22 8.27 5.90
N ALA A 122 17.86 7.15 5.58
CA ALA A 122 17.40 6.11 4.67
C ALA A 122 17.49 4.72 5.32
N PHE A 123 16.54 3.84 4.99
CA PHE A 123 16.46 2.49 5.54
C PHE A 123 15.86 1.48 4.56
N TYR A 124 16.24 0.21 4.73
CA TYR A 124 15.53 -0.94 4.19
C TYR A 124 14.49 -1.41 5.20
N TRP A 125 13.40 -1.98 4.70
CA TRP A 125 12.35 -2.63 5.49
C TRP A 125 12.17 -4.05 4.96
N GLU A 126 12.12 -5.03 5.87
CA GLU A 126 12.14 -6.46 5.55
C GLU A 126 11.24 -7.23 6.53
N THR A 127 10.39 -8.14 6.03
CA THR A 127 9.66 -9.11 6.87
C THR A 127 10.42 -10.43 6.96
N PRO A 128 10.14 -11.30 7.93
CA PRO A 128 10.42 -12.73 7.79
C PRO A 128 9.85 -13.28 6.46
N PRO A 129 10.38 -14.40 5.93
CA PRO A 129 9.73 -15.13 4.84
C PRO A 129 8.28 -15.47 5.19
N LEU A 130 7.36 -15.08 4.32
CA LEU A 130 5.93 -15.33 4.48
C LEU A 130 5.55 -16.58 3.68
N THR A 131 4.87 -17.52 4.33
CA THR A 131 4.27 -18.72 3.73
C THR A 131 2.83 -18.88 4.23
N ARG A 132 2.06 -19.82 3.67
CA ARG A 132 0.70 -20.09 4.16
C ARG A 132 0.74 -20.59 5.62
N ARG A 133 1.69 -21.46 5.95
CA ARG A 133 1.90 -21.97 7.33
C ARG A 133 2.42 -20.89 8.29
N ALA A 134 3.02 -19.81 7.79
CA ALA A 134 3.48 -18.68 8.60
C ALA A 134 2.40 -17.61 8.85
N LEU A 135 1.20 -17.71 8.24
CA LEU A 135 0.16 -16.68 8.36
C LEU A 135 -0.31 -16.44 9.80
N GLU A 136 -0.39 -17.48 10.63
CA GLU A 136 -0.81 -17.39 12.04
C GLU A 136 0.36 -17.08 13.00
N ARG A 137 1.61 -17.02 12.51
CA ARG A 137 2.76 -16.56 13.32
C ARG A 137 2.62 -15.06 13.58
N GLU A 138 3.12 -14.59 14.73
CA GLU A 138 3.16 -13.17 15.07
C GLU A 138 3.86 -12.37 13.96
N TYR A 139 3.29 -11.23 13.60
CA TYR A 139 3.87 -10.34 12.62
C TYR A 139 5.03 -9.55 13.23
N GLU A 140 6.16 -9.56 12.52
CA GLU A 140 7.26 -8.65 12.75
C GLU A 140 7.86 -8.16 11.42
N HIS A 141 8.54 -7.03 11.48
CA HIS A 141 9.48 -6.61 10.44
C HIS A 141 10.73 -6.03 11.07
N VAL A 142 11.79 -5.88 10.28
CA VAL A 142 13.00 -5.17 10.66
C VAL A 142 13.24 -3.99 9.73
N VAL A 143 13.63 -2.87 10.33
CA VAL A 143 14.16 -1.69 9.65
C VAL A 143 15.68 -1.64 9.88
N THR A 144 16.46 -1.67 8.80
CA THR A 144 17.94 -1.52 8.85
C THR A 144 18.38 -0.22 8.16
N ARG A 145 19.41 0.45 8.69
CA ARG A 145 19.98 1.65 8.06
C ARG A 145 20.49 1.31 6.65
N ALA A 146 20.21 2.18 5.67
CA ALA A 146 20.66 2.05 4.28
C ALA A 146 21.57 3.23 3.89
N PRO A 147 22.85 3.27 4.32
CA PRO A 147 23.73 4.42 4.09
C PRO A 147 23.92 4.77 2.61
N SER A 148 23.90 3.76 1.73
CA SER A 148 24.02 3.89 0.27
C SER A 148 22.87 4.65 -0.40
N LEU A 149 21.72 4.79 0.25
CA LEU A 149 20.55 5.51 -0.27
C LEU A 149 20.44 6.94 0.28
N VAL A 150 21.30 7.35 1.21
CA VAL A 150 21.27 8.69 1.81
C VAL A 150 21.70 9.71 0.77
N GLY A 151 20.80 10.64 0.43
CA GLY A 151 21.04 11.65 -0.60
C GLY A 151 20.92 11.14 -2.04
N ALA A 152 20.40 9.91 -2.24
CA ALA A 152 20.12 9.40 -3.58
C ALA A 152 19.06 10.26 -4.29
N SER A 153 19.32 10.60 -5.55
CA SER A 153 18.37 11.28 -6.42
C SER A 153 17.29 10.30 -6.88
N PRO A 154 15.99 10.67 -6.91
CA PRO A 154 14.95 9.79 -7.43
C PRO A 154 15.18 9.43 -8.91
N GLU A 155 15.13 8.14 -9.24
CA GLU A 155 15.25 7.60 -10.60
C GLU A 155 13.94 6.91 -11.04
N PRO A 156 12.81 7.63 -11.16
CA PRO A 156 11.55 7.05 -11.65
C PRO A 156 11.64 6.59 -13.10
N GLU A 157 12.57 7.13 -13.90
CA GLU A 157 12.77 6.78 -15.31
C GLU A 157 13.15 5.31 -15.50
N THR A 158 13.90 4.72 -14.56
CA THR A 158 14.26 3.29 -14.52
C THR A 158 13.04 2.36 -14.51
N PHE A 159 11.87 2.88 -14.14
CA PHE A 159 10.60 2.16 -14.15
C PHE A 159 9.55 2.80 -15.08
N ALA A 160 9.90 3.80 -15.89
CA ALA A 160 8.92 4.62 -16.63
C ALA A 160 7.98 3.82 -17.53
N GLU A 161 8.46 2.77 -18.21
CA GLU A 161 7.59 1.92 -19.06
C GLU A 161 6.55 1.18 -18.21
N HIS A 162 6.97 0.58 -17.10
CA HIS A 162 6.08 -0.10 -16.16
C HIS A 162 5.12 0.87 -15.44
N LEU A 163 5.62 2.04 -15.03
CA LEU A 163 4.84 3.07 -14.36
C LEU A 163 3.82 3.71 -15.33
N ALA A 164 4.16 3.93 -16.60
CA ALA A 164 3.24 4.49 -17.59
C ALA A 164 2.15 3.50 -18.01
N SER A 165 2.48 2.21 -18.20
CA SER A 165 1.46 1.18 -18.41
C SER A 165 0.57 0.99 -17.18
N ALA A 166 1.15 1.04 -15.98
CA ALA A 166 0.38 0.93 -14.75
C ALA A 166 -0.38 2.21 -14.39
N GLU A 167 0.02 3.42 -14.81
CA GLU A 167 -0.65 4.68 -14.44
C GLU A 167 -2.12 4.75 -14.89
N ALA A 168 -2.46 4.07 -15.99
CA ALA A 168 -3.85 3.90 -16.43
C ALA A 168 -4.70 3.02 -15.48
N GLU A 169 -4.05 2.16 -14.68
CA GLU A 169 -4.66 1.18 -13.78
C GLU A 169 -4.34 1.46 -12.29
N ALA A 170 -3.48 2.44 -12.01
CA ALA A 170 -2.82 2.69 -10.72
C ALA A 170 -3.79 3.26 -9.67
N ARG A 171 -4.46 2.36 -8.94
CA ARG A 171 -5.33 2.71 -7.82
C ARG A 171 -4.54 3.48 -6.75
N GLY A 172 -4.89 4.76 -6.56
CA GLY A 172 -4.24 5.63 -5.57
C GLY A 172 -2.82 6.10 -5.91
N GLY A 173 -2.35 5.91 -7.15
CA GLY A 173 -0.99 6.28 -7.56
C GLY A 173 0.07 5.26 -7.13
N VAL A 174 -0.28 3.97 -7.21
CA VAL A 174 0.61 2.82 -6.98
C VAL A 174 0.47 1.83 -8.13
N ALA A 175 1.60 1.36 -8.63
CA ALA A 175 1.75 0.37 -9.68
C ALA A 175 2.14 -0.99 -9.11
N VAL A 176 1.59 -2.07 -9.68
CA VAL A 176 1.97 -3.46 -9.38
C VAL A 176 2.36 -4.15 -10.68
N TYR A 177 3.59 -4.67 -10.79
CA TYR A 177 4.12 -5.26 -12.02
C TYR A 177 5.23 -6.27 -11.72
N ARG A 178 5.54 -7.16 -12.67
CA ARG A 178 6.72 -8.04 -12.56
C ARG A 178 7.99 -7.29 -12.95
N ASN A 179 9.10 -7.59 -12.28
CA ASN A 179 10.41 -7.07 -12.69
C ASN A 179 10.88 -7.69 -14.03
N LEU A 180 11.93 -7.13 -14.61
CA LEU A 180 12.51 -7.59 -15.89
C LEU A 180 12.90 -9.08 -15.93
N GLY A 181 13.28 -9.66 -14.80
CA GLY A 181 13.61 -11.08 -14.68
C GLY A 181 12.40 -12.02 -14.55
N GLY A 182 11.22 -11.46 -14.25
CA GLY A 182 10.00 -12.24 -13.95
C GLY A 182 10.02 -12.97 -12.61
N ASP A 183 11.09 -12.86 -11.82
CA ASP A 183 11.35 -13.56 -10.56
C ASP A 183 10.83 -12.81 -9.31
N ALA A 184 10.32 -11.58 -9.48
CA ALA A 184 9.70 -10.81 -8.42
C ALA A 184 8.51 -9.96 -8.90
N THR A 185 7.51 -9.80 -8.02
CA THR A 185 6.48 -8.76 -8.15
C THR A 185 6.93 -7.51 -7.42
N LEU A 186 6.79 -6.34 -8.06
CA LEU A 186 7.13 -5.04 -7.51
C LEU A 186 5.84 -4.25 -7.26
N VAL A 187 5.73 -3.65 -6.06
CA VAL A 187 4.68 -2.71 -5.67
C VAL A 187 5.35 -1.35 -5.44
N ALA A 188 5.11 -0.37 -6.31
CA ALA A 188 5.82 0.89 -6.33
C ALA A 188 4.85 2.08 -6.47
N PRO A 189 5.03 3.20 -5.72
CA PRO A 189 4.29 4.41 -6.00
C PRO A 189 4.66 4.95 -7.39
N THR A 190 3.70 5.53 -8.09
CA THR A 190 3.98 6.36 -9.27
C THR A 190 4.57 7.70 -8.82
N PRO A 191 5.13 8.54 -9.71
CA PRO A 191 5.55 9.90 -9.39
C PRO A 191 4.37 10.82 -8.99
N TRP A 192 4.66 11.95 -8.34
CA TRP A 192 3.65 12.95 -7.95
C TRP A 192 4.13 14.40 -7.98
N SER A 193 5.35 14.64 -8.44
CA SER A 193 5.88 15.97 -8.71
C SER A 193 6.10 16.17 -10.20
N ASP A 194 6.07 17.42 -10.63
CA ASP A 194 6.44 17.83 -11.99
C ASP A 194 7.74 18.65 -11.93
N PRO A 195 8.84 18.22 -12.60
CA PRO A 195 9.01 16.94 -13.29
C PRO A 195 9.07 15.74 -12.31
N PRO A 196 8.83 14.51 -12.80
CA PRO A 196 8.81 13.27 -12.00
C PRO A 196 10.02 13.07 -11.07
N SER A 197 11.22 13.42 -11.53
CA SER A 197 12.49 13.32 -10.79
C SER A 197 12.57 14.21 -9.53
N ARG A 198 11.63 15.16 -9.35
CA ARG A 198 11.47 15.90 -8.08
C ARG A 198 10.63 15.17 -7.03
N SER A 199 10.00 14.06 -7.38
CA SER A 199 9.11 13.32 -6.45
C SER A 199 9.95 12.74 -5.30
N PRO A 200 9.67 13.07 -4.02
CA PRO A 200 10.46 12.60 -2.90
C PRO A 200 10.17 11.12 -2.60
N GLY A 201 10.78 10.25 -3.41
CA GLY A 201 10.50 8.81 -3.44
C GLY A 201 11.73 7.92 -3.64
N ALA A 202 12.96 8.44 -3.53
CA ALA A 202 14.19 7.69 -3.81
C ALA A 202 14.37 6.40 -2.97
N HIS A 203 13.80 6.36 -1.77
CA HIS A 203 13.78 5.20 -0.88
C HIS A 203 12.61 5.28 0.10
N LEU A 204 12.22 4.15 0.71
CA LEU A 204 11.02 4.04 1.55
C LEU A 204 10.93 5.14 2.63
N ALA A 205 12.05 5.44 3.31
CA ALA A 205 12.09 6.47 4.34
C ALA A 205 11.75 7.90 3.84
N ALA A 206 12.12 8.25 2.60
CA ALA A 206 11.75 9.52 1.99
C ALA A 206 10.26 9.49 1.59
N PHE A 207 9.82 8.40 0.97
CA PHE A 207 8.42 8.20 0.59
C PHE A 207 7.47 8.33 1.78
N VAL A 208 7.64 7.56 2.86
CA VAL A 208 6.68 7.57 3.99
C VAL A 208 6.62 8.90 4.72
N ARG A 209 7.69 9.71 4.67
CA ARG A 209 7.78 11.03 5.31
C ARG A 209 7.26 12.18 4.43
N ALA A 210 7.23 12.03 3.11
CA ALA A 210 6.92 13.11 2.17
C ALA A 210 5.73 12.84 1.22
N ALA A 211 5.30 11.59 1.06
CA ALA A 211 4.16 11.26 0.20
C ALA A 211 2.83 11.72 0.84
N PRO A 212 1.84 12.15 0.05
CA PRO A 212 0.48 12.39 0.53
C PRO A 212 -0.07 11.14 1.24
N ALA A 213 -0.76 11.31 2.37
CA ALA A 213 -1.20 10.19 3.21
C ALA A 213 -1.96 9.11 2.41
N ALA A 214 -2.90 9.51 1.55
CA ALA A 214 -3.65 8.58 0.70
C ALA A 214 -2.76 7.68 -0.18
N ARG A 215 -1.60 8.17 -0.66
CA ARG A 215 -0.64 7.38 -1.45
C ARG A 215 0.18 6.43 -0.58
N ALA A 216 0.55 6.86 0.62
CA ALA A 216 1.22 5.99 1.59
C ALA A 216 0.29 4.84 2.05
N HIS A 217 -1.01 5.12 2.25
CA HIS A 217 -2.02 4.08 2.48
C HIS A 217 -2.21 3.18 1.25
N ALA A 218 -2.29 3.75 0.04
CA ALA A 218 -2.42 2.97 -1.20
C ALA A 218 -1.27 1.97 -1.40
N LEU A 219 -0.04 2.33 -1.00
CA LEU A 219 1.11 1.42 -1.08
C LEU A 219 0.89 0.18 -0.20
N LEU A 220 0.39 0.37 1.03
CA LEU A 220 0.06 -0.73 1.92
C LEU A 220 -1.14 -1.54 1.42
N VAL A 221 -2.19 -0.89 0.88
CA VAL A 221 -3.34 -1.60 0.30
C VAL A 221 -2.89 -2.51 -0.84
N ALA A 222 -2.14 -1.99 -1.82
CA ALA A 222 -1.64 -2.77 -2.95
C ALA A 222 -0.69 -3.91 -2.51
N LEU A 223 0.15 -3.67 -1.49
CA LEU A 223 0.98 -4.73 -0.89
C LEU A 223 0.13 -5.82 -0.23
N GLY A 224 -0.89 -5.44 0.54
CA GLY A 224 -1.82 -6.36 1.19
C GLY A 224 -2.63 -7.18 0.19
N GLU A 225 -3.15 -6.56 -0.88
CA GLU A 225 -3.84 -7.24 -1.98
C GLU A 225 -2.91 -8.22 -2.72
N THR A 226 -1.65 -7.82 -2.96
CA THR A 226 -0.66 -8.69 -3.65
C THR A 226 -0.26 -9.89 -2.79
N LEU A 227 -0.09 -9.70 -1.48
CA LEU A 227 0.21 -10.79 -0.54
C LEU A 227 -0.98 -11.72 -0.33
N ASP A 228 -2.20 -11.18 -0.23
CA ASP A 228 -3.43 -11.96 -0.17
C ASP A 228 -3.59 -12.87 -1.38
N ALA A 229 -3.41 -12.33 -2.59
CA ALA A 229 -3.46 -13.09 -3.83
C ALA A 229 -2.36 -14.17 -3.96
N ARG A 230 -1.19 -13.98 -3.31
CA ARG A 230 -0.06 -14.93 -3.36
C ARG A 230 -0.15 -16.02 -2.28
N LEU A 231 -0.72 -15.72 -1.11
CA LEU A 231 -0.73 -16.58 0.08
C LEU A 231 -2.11 -17.15 0.44
N GLY A 232 -3.20 -16.64 -0.13
CA GLY A 232 -4.58 -17.08 0.17
C GLY A 232 -5.02 -16.62 1.57
N VAL A 233 -5.01 -15.32 1.83
CA VAL A 233 -5.31 -14.76 3.16
C VAL A 233 -6.81 -14.55 3.38
N GLY A 234 -7.58 -14.35 2.31
CA GLY A 234 -9.04 -14.34 2.30
C GLY A 234 -9.71 -15.70 2.53
N ASP A 235 -11.03 -15.66 2.74
CA ASP A 235 -11.83 -16.79 3.24
C ASP A 235 -12.06 -17.88 2.17
N GLY A 236 -11.06 -18.74 1.95
CA GLY A 236 -11.23 -20.08 1.37
C GLY A 236 -11.57 -20.19 -0.13
N VAL A 237 -11.72 -19.09 -0.87
CA VAL A 237 -11.99 -19.10 -2.32
C VAL A 237 -10.75 -18.64 -3.09
N GLY A 238 -9.75 -19.52 -3.17
CA GLY A 238 -8.44 -19.19 -3.78
C GLY A 238 -7.33 -20.20 -3.55
N GLY A 239 -7.53 -21.18 -2.66
CA GLY A 239 -6.84 -22.46 -2.80
C GLY A 239 -7.38 -23.15 -4.04
N VAL A 240 -6.51 -23.44 -5.00
CA VAL A 240 -6.80 -24.47 -6.00
C VAL A 240 -6.68 -25.80 -5.24
N ASP A 241 -7.74 -26.60 -5.19
CA ASP A 241 -7.79 -27.88 -4.47
C ASP A 241 -6.82 -28.95 -5.04
N ASP A 242 -6.03 -28.59 -6.07
CA ASP A 242 -5.02 -29.39 -6.76
C ASP A 242 -3.56 -28.93 -6.47
N ALA A 243 -3.35 -27.92 -5.61
CA ALA A 243 -1.99 -27.57 -5.19
C ALA A 243 -1.52 -28.56 -4.12
N ASP A 244 -0.49 -29.36 -4.44
CA ASP A 244 0.15 -30.27 -3.47
C ASP A 244 0.43 -29.56 -2.15
N ASP A 245 -0.04 -30.16 -1.03
CA ASP A 245 0.06 -29.59 0.32
C ASP A 245 1.53 -29.42 0.79
N ASP A 246 2.50 -29.90 0.01
CA ASP A 246 3.94 -29.67 0.19
C ASP A 246 4.43 -28.30 -0.34
N ASP A 247 3.72 -27.62 -1.25
CA ASP A 247 4.17 -26.36 -1.88
C ASP A 247 3.84 -25.09 -1.05
N ASP A 248 4.41 -25.02 0.16
CA ASP A 248 4.37 -23.84 1.05
C ASP A 248 5.49 -22.83 0.70
N ASP A 249 5.58 -22.48 -0.59
CA ASP A 249 6.75 -21.79 -1.14
C ASP A 249 6.86 -20.33 -0.65
N PRO A 250 7.97 -19.94 0.03
CA PRO A 250 8.08 -18.65 0.71
C PRO A 250 8.18 -17.43 -0.21
N VAL A 251 7.52 -16.36 0.24
CA VAL A 251 7.60 -15.01 -0.31
C VAL A 251 8.49 -14.16 0.58
N TRP A 252 9.55 -13.60 -0.01
CA TRP A 252 10.44 -12.65 0.67
C TRP A 252 10.04 -11.22 0.32
N VAL A 253 9.71 -10.42 1.33
CA VAL A 253 9.22 -9.05 1.19
C VAL A 253 10.25 -8.04 1.71
N SER A 254 10.85 -7.26 0.80
CA SER A 254 11.89 -6.28 1.13
C SER A 254 11.77 -5.02 0.26
N THR A 255 12.27 -3.87 0.74
CA THR A 255 12.46 -2.66 -0.08
C THR A 255 13.86 -2.51 -0.67
N ASN A 256 14.76 -3.49 -0.53
CA ASN A 256 16.08 -3.42 -1.16
C ASN A 256 16.04 -3.87 -2.62
N GLY A 257 16.22 -2.92 -3.55
CA GLY A 257 16.30 -3.17 -4.99
C GLY A 257 17.70 -3.40 -5.56
N GLY A 258 18.73 -3.51 -4.73
CA GLY A 258 20.12 -3.58 -5.22
C GLY A 258 20.68 -2.25 -5.71
N GLY A 259 20.17 -1.12 -5.20
CA GLY A 259 20.74 0.22 -5.41
C GLY A 259 19.91 1.18 -6.27
N VAL A 260 18.80 0.73 -6.87
CA VAL A 260 17.92 1.63 -7.65
C VAL A 260 17.24 2.64 -6.73
N ALA A 261 17.38 3.93 -7.05
CA ALA A 261 16.88 5.04 -6.24
C ALA A 261 15.40 5.38 -6.53
N TRP A 262 14.52 4.39 -6.35
CA TRP A 262 13.07 4.61 -6.28
C TRP A 262 12.44 3.64 -5.28
N THR A 263 11.43 4.09 -4.55
CA THR A 263 10.72 3.25 -3.58
C THR A 263 9.98 2.14 -4.31
N HIS A 264 10.24 0.91 -3.92
CA HIS A 264 9.47 -0.24 -4.37
C HIS A 264 9.53 -1.31 -3.28
N VAL A 265 8.41 -1.97 -3.02
CA VAL A 265 8.37 -3.20 -2.23
C VAL A 265 8.49 -4.35 -3.21
N ARG A 266 9.46 -5.23 -2.99
CA ARG A 266 9.65 -6.46 -3.74
C ARG A 266 8.98 -7.62 -3.03
N LEU A 267 8.37 -8.50 -3.80
CA LEU A 267 7.95 -9.83 -3.38
C LEU A 267 8.74 -10.82 -4.25
N ASP A 268 9.88 -11.29 -3.74
CA ASP A 268 10.80 -12.21 -4.42
C ASP A 268 10.54 -13.67 -4.01
N ALA A 269 10.83 -14.60 -4.93
CA ALA A 269 10.88 -16.05 -4.63
C ALA A 269 12.20 -16.49 -3.94
N ALA A 270 13.10 -15.56 -3.63
CA ALA A 270 14.35 -15.81 -2.91
C ALA A 270 14.85 -14.52 -2.21
N PRO A 271 15.60 -14.62 -1.09
CA PRO A 271 16.07 -13.47 -0.30
C PRO A 271 17.27 -12.72 -0.92
N LYS A 272 17.27 -12.53 -2.25
CA LYS A 272 18.42 -12.05 -3.04
C LYS A 272 19.01 -10.72 -2.55
N TYR A 273 18.17 -9.82 -2.06
CA TYR A 273 18.55 -8.47 -1.62
C TYR A 273 18.42 -8.25 -0.11
N TYR A 274 18.04 -9.28 0.65
CA TYR A 274 17.84 -9.14 2.09
C TYR A 274 19.12 -8.73 2.80
N VAL A 275 19.06 -7.71 3.65
CA VAL A 275 20.19 -7.26 4.48
C VAL A 275 20.18 -7.93 5.85
N HIS A 276 19.00 -8.14 6.43
CA HIS A 276 18.84 -8.81 7.72
C HIS A 276 19.05 -10.33 7.56
N ALA A 277 20.26 -10.79 7.85
CA ALA A 277 20.67 -12.19 7.68
C ALA A 277 19.69 -13.23 8.29
N PRO A 278 19.10 -13.04 9.49
CA PRO A 278 18.14 -13.98 10.07
C PRO A 278 16.89 -14.27 9.22
N TYR A 279 16.49 -13.38 8.29
CA TYR A 279 15.32 -13.59 7.43
C TYR A 279 15.67 -14.25 6.08
N ARG A 280 16.95 -14.59 5.84
CA ARG A 280 17.37 -15.29 4.61
C ARG A 280 17.16 -16.82 4.68
N GLU A 281 16.90 -17.37 5.86
CA GLU A 281 16.63 -18.80 6.03
C GLU A 281 15.24 -19.14 5.48
N ARG A 282 15.09 -20.26 4.77
CA ARG A 282 13.75 -20.80 4.47
C ARG A 282 13.06 -21.18 5.79
N PRO A 283 11.76 -20.93 5.96
CA PRO A 283 10.99 -21.49 7.06
C PRO A 283 11.19 -23.00 7.15
N ARG A 284 11.33 -23.49 8.38
CA ARG A 284 11.10 -24.89 8.74
C ARG A 284 9.64 -25.06 9.19
#